data_AF-A0A397TTR2-F1
#
_entry.id   AF-A0A397TTR2-F1
#
_cell.length_a   1.000
_cell.length_b   1.000
_cell.length_c   1.000
_cell.angle_alpha   90.00
_cell.angle_beta   90.00
_cell.angle_gamma   90.00
#
_symmetry.space_group_name_H-M   'P 1'
#
loop_
_entity.id
_entity.type
_entity.pdbx_description
1 polymer ?
#
loop_
_entity_poly.entity_id
_entity_poly.type
_entity_poly.pdbx_seq_one_letter_code
_entity_poly.pdbx_strand_id
1 'polypeptide(L)'
;MHYNRPIIAMDQFNDEFYVNYAPPFQGPIESLLPQHPLLYNEENDTFKVTLKPGELAIFANRRVLHGRTSFDQQSGERHLKGAYLDFYAFKDKFRILKAKQRKQEK
;
A
#
# COMPACT_ATOMS: atom_id res chain seq x y z
N MET A 1 5.53 20.41 -10.70
CA MET A 1 6.24 19.14 -10.95
C MET A 1 5.20 18.14 -11.41
N HIS A 2 5.15 17.82 -12.70
CA HIS A 2 4.19 16.85 -13.24
C HIS A 2 4.82 15.47 -13.20
N TYR A 3 4.11 14.50 -12.63
CA TYR A 3 4.54 13.10 -12.57
C TYR A 3 3.60 12.25 -13.42
N ASN A 4 4.12 11.67 -14.50
CA ASN A 4 3.40 10.70 -15.31
C ASN A 4 3.94 9.30 -14.99
N ARG A 5 3.08 8.42 -14.46
CA ARG A 5 3.41 7.06 -14.06
C ARG A 5 2.26 6.14 -14.50
N PRO A 6 2.54 4.97 -15.09
CA PRO A 6 1.50 4.01 -15.41
C PRO A 6 0.86 3.44 -14.12
N ILE A 7 -0.42 3.08 -14.17
CA ILE A 7 -1.15 2.53 -13.03
C ILE A 7 -0.51 1.22 -12.55
N ILE A 8 -0.14 0.36 -13.49
CA ILE A 8 0.65 -0.84 -13.22
C ILE A 8 2.01 -0.64 -13.89
N ALA A 9 3.08 -0.75 -13.09
CA ALA A 9 4.46 -0.67 -13.56
C ALA A 9 5.18 -1.99 -13.23
N MET A 10 6.09 -2.43 -14.10
CA MET A 10 6.98 -3.57 -13.82
C MET A 10 8.41 -3.07 -13.61
N ASP A 11 9.08 -3.61 -12.60
CA ASP A 11 10.53 -3.53 -12.46
C ASP A 11 11.18 -4.50 -13.44
N GLN A 12 11.87 -3.95 -14.43
CA GLN A 12 12.60 -4.72 -15.45
C GLN A 12 13.76 -5.56 -14.87
N PHE A 13 14.17 -5.32 -13.62
CA PHE A 13 15.32 -6.00 -13.01
C PHE A 13 14.96 -7.08 -12.00
N ASN A 14 13.77 -7.04 -11.40
CA ASN A 14 13.43 -7.88 -10.25
C ASN A 14 12.08 -8.60 -10.40
N ASP A 15 11.42 -8.52 -11.57
CA ASP A 15 10.06 -9.02 -11.80
C ASP A 15 9.03 -8.53 -10.73
N GLU A 16 9.35 -7.43 -10.02
CA GLU A 16 8.46 -6.82 -9.05
C GLU A 16 7.50 -5.87 -9.80
N PHE A 17 6.20 -6.01 -9.62
CA PHE A 17 5.23 -5.03 -10.11
C PHE A 17 4.84 -4.03 -9.02
N TYR A 18 4.49 -2.82 -9.45
CA TYR A 18 4.05 -1.72 -8.59
C TYR A 18 2.73 -1.14 -9.06
N VAL A 19 1.91 -0.73 -8.11
CA VAL A 19 0.63 -0.08 -8.36
C VAL A 19 0.72 1.41 -8.00
N ASN A 20 0.42 2.28 -8.95
CA ASN A 20 0.31 3.72 -8.78
C ASN A 20 -1.15 4.13 -8.97
N TYR A 21 -1.95 3.97 -7.92
CA TYR A 21 -3.39 4.25 -7.98
C TYR A 21 -3.86 5.04 -6.76
N ALA A 22 -4.37 6.25 -7.01
CA ALA A 22 -4.93 7.13 -5.99
C ALA A 22 -5.95 8.09 -6.64
N PRO A 23 -7.22 7.68 -6.81
CA PRO A 23 -8.22 8.41 -7.60
C PRO A 23 -8.35 9.92 -7.31
N PRO A 24 -8.35 10.37 -6.03
CA PRO A 24 -8.47 11.79 -5.73
C PRO A 24 -7.30 12.65 -6.23
N PHE A 25 -6.19 12.01 -6.61
CA PHE A 25 -4.95 12.65 -7.04
C PHE A 25 -4.57 12.33 -8.49
N GLN A 26 -5.48 11.71 -9.27
CA GLN A 26 -5.25 11.47 -10.68
C GLN A 26 -5.48 12.77 -11.47
N GLY A 27 -4.47 13.16 -12.26
CA GLY A 27 -4.60 14.24 -13.23
C GLY A 27 -5.43 13.81 -14.45
N PRO A 28 -5.70 14.74 -15.38
CA PRO A 28 -6.37 14.41 -16.65
C PRO A 28 -5.64 13.28 -17.38
N ILE A 29 -6.39 12.28 -17.83
CA ILE A 29 -5.84 11.13 -18.55
C ILE A 29 -5.62 11.54 -20.01
N GLU A 30 -4.37 11.54 -20.46
CA GLU A 30 -3.98 11.96 -21.81
C GLU A 30 -4.36 10.94 -22.91
N SER A 31 -4.66 9.70 -22.55
CA SER A 31 -4.89 8.58 -23.48
C SER A 31 -6.19 7.82 -23.16
N LEU A 32 -7.11 7.80 -24.14
CA LEU A 32 -8.37 7.04 -24.15
C LEU A 32 -8.15 5.53 -24.35
N LEU A 33 -7.17 4.91 -23.69
CA LEU A 33 -7.23 3.45 -23.56
C LEU A 33 -8.55 3.13 -22.83
N PRO A 34 -9.30 2.12 -23.30
CA PRO A 34 -10.58 1.77 -22.70
C PRO A 34 -10.36 1.65 -21.19
N GLN A 35 -11.16 2.38 -20.42
CA GLN A 35 -11.08 2.36 -18.97
C GLN A 35 -11.18 0.91 -18.54
N HIS A 36 -10.04 0.29 -18.21
CA HIS A 36 -10.10 -1.03 -17.61
C HIS A 36 -10.70 -0.78 -16.23
N PRO A 37 -11.94 -1.24 -15.97
CA PRO A 37 -12.45 -1.23 -14.61
C PRO A 37 -11.41 -2.02 -13.82
N LEU A 38 -10.76 -1.36 -12.89
CA LEU A 38 -9.74 -1.99 -12.08
C LEU A 38 -10.40 -3.21 -11.46
N LEU A 39 -9.91 -4.38 -11.87
CA LEU A 39 -10.39 -5.69 -11.49
C LEU A 39 -10.20 -5.88 -9.99
N TYR A 40 -11.10 -5.32 -9.18
CA TYR A 40 -11.27 -5.70 -7.78
C TYR A 40 -12.56 -6.49 -7.72
N ASN A 41 -12.46 -7.81 -7.56
CA ASN A 41 -13.61 -8.60 -7.14
C ASN A 41 -13.77 -8.34 -5.64
N GLU A 42 -14.67 -7.43 -5.27
CA GLU A 42 -14.71 -6.82 -3.93
C GLU A 42 -14.76 -7.83 -2.77
N GLU A 43 -15.35 -9.01 -2.98
CA GLU A 43 -15.51 -10.01 -1.90
C GLU A 43 -14.29 -10.91 -1.68
N ASN A 44 -13.56 -11.29 -2.73
CA ASN A 44 -12.47 -12.26 -2.60
C ASN A 44 -11.08 -11.62 -2.49
N ASP A 45 -10.93 -10.37 -2.92
CA ASP A 45 -9.63 -9.68 -2.97
C ASP A 45 -9.46 -8.64 -1.84
N THR A 46 -10.44 -8.51 -0.94
CA THR A 46 -10.43 -7.49 0.12
C THR A 46 -10.27 -8.10 1.51
N PHE A 47 -9.25 -7.64 2.25
CA PHE A 47 -9.12 -7.90 3.68
C PHE A 47 -9.61 -6.69 4.50
N LYS A 48 -10.53 -6.91 5.43
CA LYS A 48 -11.13 -5.86 6.27
C LYS A 48 -10.70 -6.03 7.72
N VAL A 49 -10.19 -4.96 8.33
CA VAL A 49 -9.80 -4.92 9.74
C VAL A 49 -10.17 -3.58 10.36
N THR A 50 -10.70 -3.63 11.59
CA THR A 50 -11.01 -2.44 12.39
C THR A 50 -9.90 -2.25 13.42
N LEU A 51 -9.16 -1.15 13.30
CA LEU A 51 -8.09 -0.81 14.24
C LEU A 51 -8.64 -0.26 15.56
N LYS A 52 -8.18 -0.81 16.67
CA LYS A 52 -8.39 -0.30 18.02
C LYS A 52 -7.28 0.67 18.43
N PRO A 53 -7.49 1.52 19.45
CA PRO A 53 -6.42 2.37 19.97
C PRO A 53 -5.18 1.55 20.37
N GLY A 54 -4.01 1.97 19.88
CA GLY A 54 -2.73 1.28 20.11
C GLY A 54 -2.36 0.24 19.04
N GLU A 55 -3.26 -0.10 18.12
CA GLU A 55 -2.96 -1.02 17.02
C GLU A 55 -2.28 -0.33 15.83
N LEU A 56 -1.50 -1.11 15.08
CA LEU A 56 -0.72 -0.65 13.95
C LEU A 56 -0.95 -1.57 12.74
N ALA A 57 -1.26 -0.97 11.60
CA ALA A 57 -1.23 -1.66 10.30
C ALA A 57 0.03 -1.23 9.53
N ILE A 58 0.77 -2.23 9.03
CA ILE A 58 1.93 -2.02 8.14
C ILE A 58 1.67 -2.79 6.85
N PHE A 59 1.80 -2.12 5.72
CA PHE A 59 1.61 -2.72 4.41
C PHE A 59 2.53 -2.08 3.37
N ALA A 60 2.82 -2.83 2.30
CA ALA A 60 3.64 -2.33 1.20
C ALA A 60 2.82 -1.41 0.30
N ASN A 61 2.96 -0.09 0.47
CA ASN A 61 2.18 0.93 -0.26
C ASN A 61 2.26 0.82 -1.79
N ARG A 62 3.33 0.23 -2.34
CA ARG A 62 3.49 0.02 -3.78
C ARG A 62 2.80 -1.24 -4.31
N ARG A 63 2.18 -2.04 -3.45
CA ARG A 63 1.54 -3.32 -3.79
C ARG A 63 0.12 -3.44 -3.26
N VAL A 64 -0.11 -3.00 -2.02
CA VAL A 64 -1.41 -3.13 -1.34
C VAL A 64 -2.14 -1.80 -1.42
N LEU A 65 -3.27 -1.80 -2.13
CA LEU A 65 -4.22 -0.70 -2.03
C LEU A 65 -4.97 -0.78 -0.71
N HIS A 66 -5.33 0.38 -0.19
CA HIS A 66 -6.02 0.49 1.08
C HIS A 66 -7.04 1.62 1.02
N GLY A 67 -8.07 1.47 1.82
CA GLY A 67 -9.15 2.43 1.94
C GLY A 67 -9.83 2.29 3.30
N ARG A 68 -10.98 2.93 3.43
CA ARG A 68 -11.82 2.82 4.61
C ARG A 68 -13.27 2.84 4.20
N THR A 69 -14.13 2.22 5.00
CA THR A 69 -15.58 2.41 4.90
C THR A 69 -15.94 3.84 5.30
N SER A 70 -17.11 4.29 4.86
CA SER A 70 -17.74 5.50 5.38
C SER A 70 -18.03 5.35 6.88
N PHE A 71 -18.12 6.47 7.58
CA PHE A 71 -18.49 6.52 8.99
C PHE A 71 -19.23 7.83 9.28
N ASP A 72 -20.05 7.83 10.33
CA ASP A 72 -20.72 9.02 10.82
C ASP A 72 -19.75 9.90 11.62
N GLN A 73 -19.57 11.14 11.20
CA GLN A 73 -18.68 12.10 11.84
C GLN A 73 -19.17 12.53 13.24
N GLN A 74 -20.46 12.35 13.56
CA GLN A 74 -21.01 12.68 14.88
C GLN A 74 -20.81 11.56 15.92
N SER A 75 -20.40 10.37 15.49
CA SER A 75 -20.31 9.18 16.34
C SER A 75 -19.12 9.15 17.32
N GLY A 76 -18.20 10.11 17.24
CA GLY A 76 -17.07 10.25 18.16
C GLY A 76 -15.77 10.69 17.50
N GLU A 77 -14.67 10.59 18.25
CA GLU A 77 -13.34 10.99 17.78
C GLU A 77 -12.59 9.84 17.11
N ARG A 78 -11.93 10.14 15.99
CA ARG A 78 -11.05 9.21 15.29
C ARG A 78 -9.76 9.91 14.86
N HIS A 79 -8.64 9.45 15.39
CA HIS A 79 -7.31 9.98 15.06
C HIS A 79 -6.36 8.82 14.73
N LEU A 80 -5.84 8.80 13.50
CA LEU A 80 -4.76 7.92 13.08
C LEU A 80 -3.51 8.73 12.80
N LYS A 81 -2.34 8.22 13.20
CA LYS A 81 -1.03 8.77 12.85
C LYS A 81 -0.38 7.88 11.80
N GLY A 82 0.05 8.48 10.69
CA GLY A 82 0.70 7.79 9.59
C GLY A 82 2.15 8.21 9.45
N ALA A 83 3.00 7.28 9.01
CA ALA A 83 4.37 7.54 8.59
C ALA A 83 4.74 6.59 7.44
N TYR A 84 5.73 6.99 6.65
CA TYR A 84 6.29 6.16 5.58
C TYR A 84 7.71 5.73 5.92
N LEU A 85 8.07 4.53 5.49
CA LEU A 85 9.41 3.97 5.60
C LEU A 85 9.94 3.64 4.21
N ASP A 86 11.24 3.81 4.01
CA ASP A 86 11.90 3.32 2.81
C ASP A 86 11.95 1.77 2.84
N PHE A 87 11.52 1.16 1.74
CA PHE A 87 11.37 -0.30 1.65
C PHE A 87 12.73 -1.01 1.63
N TYR A 88 13.76 -0.40 1.05
CA TYR A 88 15.10 -0.98 1.01
C TYR A 88 15.76 -0.92 2.38
N ALA A 89 15.62 0.19 3.11
CA ALA A 89 16.07 0.32 4.49
C ALA A 89 15.39 -0.71 5.41
N PHE A 90 14.09 -0.93 5.23
CA PHE A 90 13.36 -1.99 5.94
C PHE A 90 13.93 -3.39 5.61
N LYS A 91 14.06 -3.72 4.31
CA LYS A 91 14.60 -5.01 3.85
C LYS A 91 16.00 -5.26 4.39
N ASP A 92 16.86 -4.25 4.42
CA ASP A 92 18.23 -4.36 4.92
C ASP A 92 18.27 -4.70 6.41
N LYS A 93 17.56 -3.92 7.24
CA LYS A 93 17.47 -4.18 8.68
C LYS A 93 16.85 -5.55 8.98
N PHE A 94 15.82 -5.95 8.22
CA PHE A 94 15.19 -7.26 8.35
C PHE A 94 16.18 -8.40 8.08
N ARG A 95 17.01 -8.31 7.03
CA ARG A 95 18.03 -9.33 6.72
C ARG A 95 19.03 -9.52 7.86
N ILE A 96 19.51 -8.42 8.45
CA ILE A 96 20.45 -8.45 9.58
C ILE A 96 19.80 -9.11 10.80
N LEU A 97 18.58 -8.70 11.16
CA LEU A 97 17.86 -9.25 12.32
C LEU A 97 17.58 -10.75 12.14
N LYS A 98 17.12 -11.17 10.96
CA LYS A 98 16.89 -12.59 10.63
C LYS A 98 18.18 -13.40 10.71
N ALA A 99 19.33 -12.85 10.31
CA ALA A 99 20.61 -13.52 10.45
C ALA A 99 21.06 -13.68 11.90
N LYS A 100 20.80 -12.68 12.76
CA LYS A 100 21.09 -12.75 14.20
C LYS A 100 20.21 -13.79 14.89
N GLN A 101 18.92 -13.83 14.59
CA GLN A 101 17.99 -14.82 15.15
C GLN A 101 18.45 -16.26 14.87
N ARG A 102 18.80 -16.57 13.62
CA ARG A 102 19.32 -17.91 13.24
C ARG A 102 20.60 -18.34 13.96
N LYS A 103 21.41 -17.38 14.45
CA LYS A 103 22.62 -17.68 15.22
C LYS A 103 22.32 -17.93 16.70
N GLN A 104 21.20 -17.43 17.22
CA GLN A 104 20.77 -17.66 18.60
C GLN A 104 20.02 -19.00 18.75
N GLU A 105 19.45 -19.50 17.65
CA GLU A 105 18.75 -20.79 17.58
C GLU A 105 19.71 -21.99 17.38
N LYS A 106 21.03 -21.75 17.25
CA LYS A 106 22.08 -22.77 17.12
C LYS A 106 22.97 -22.78 18.35
#